data_AF-A0A3B0J8I3-F1
#
_entry.id   AF-A0A3B0J8I3-F1
#
_cell.length_a   1.000
_cell.length_b   1.000
_cell.length_c   1.000
_cell.angle_alpha   90.00
_cell.angle_beta   90.00
_cell.angle_gamma   90.00
#
_symmetry.space_group_name_H-M   'P 1'
#
loop_
_entity.id
_entity.type
_entity.pdbx_description
1 polymer ?
#
loop_
_entity_poly.entity_id
_entity_poly.type
_entity_poly.pdbx_seq_one_letter_code
_entity_poly.pdbx_strand_id
1 'polypeptide(L)'
;MIAYVVAQFIAETNNSDVLDDGHVDKLKAGLISALSKNVNNTVPAATKTVAGITKLSSAKNSDDETQAATPKAVKAAYDLAKTVSIDEINKKLDKASVLQTTGNATDKVISQKADAKGNNKAVVTIPSNKNGTLALTSDVEAINNYPVGAPLFPGHTKLHRQAI
;
A
#
# COMPACT_ATOMS: atom_id res chain seq x y z
N MET A 1 11.90 59.09 42.32
CA MET A 1 12.36 59.51 40.98
C MET A 1 12.57 58.30 40.12
N ILE A 2 11.47 57.87 39.49
CA ILE A 2 11.52 57.05 38.29
C ILE A 2 12.24 57.84 37.19
N ALA A 3 13.07 57.17 36.40
CA ALA A 3 13.62 57.80 35.21
C ALA A 3 12.49 58.09 34.22
N TYR A 4 12.35 59.35 33.79
CA TYR A 4 11.32 59.80 32.84
C TYR A 4 11.22 58.89 31.60
N VAL A 5 12.36 58.42 31.09
CA VAL A 5 12.44 57.50 29.95
C VAL A 5 11.66 56.20 30.18
N VAL A 6 11.73 55.64 31.40
CA VAL A 6 11.04 54.38 31.73
C VAL A 6 9.54 54.61 31.85
N ALA A 7 9.13 55.70 32.50
CA ALA A 7 7.72 56.07 32.60
C ALA A 7 7.11 56.32 31.22
N GLN A 8 7.82 57.07 30.37
CA GLN A 8 7.42 57.38 29.00
C GLN A 8 7.26 56.11 28.17
N PHE A 9 8.23 55.19 28.23
CA PHE A 9 8.15 53.91 27.51
C PHE A 9 6.92 53.09 27.92
N ILE A 10 6.60 53.01 29.21
CA ILE A 10 5.42 52.29 29.70
C ILE A 10 4.13 52.98 29.24
N ALA A 11 4.05 54.30 29.37
CA ALA A 11 2.89 55.10 28.96
C ALA A 11 2.61 54.99 27.46
N GLU A 12 3.64 55.11 26.62
CA GLU A 12 3.51 55.01 25.16
C GLU A 12 3.19 53.59 24.70
N THR A 13 3.85 52.58 25.28
CA THR A 13 3.69 51.20 24.83
C THR A 13 2.37 50.60 25.32
N ASN A 14 1.97 50.88 26.55
CA ASN A 14 0.82 50.24 27.20
C ASN A 14 -0.39 51.14 27.40
N ASN A 15 -0.32 52.42 27.02
CA ASN A 15 -1.37 53.41 27.31
C ASN A 15 -1.70 53.48 28.81
N SER A 16 -0.69 53.22 29.66
CA SER A 16 -0.83 53.18 31.11
C SER A 16 0.29 54.02 31.72
N ASP A 17 -0.09 55.07 32.44
CA ASP A 17 0.86 55.85 33.21
C ASP A 17 1.27 55.10 34.48
N VAL A 18 2.51 55.31 34.93
CA VAL A 18 3.03 54.76 36.19
C VAL A 18 3.49 55.90 37.08
N LEU A 19 2.92 55.97 38.29
CA LEU A 19 3.26 57.00 39.26
C LEU A 19 4.63 56.74 39.89
N ASP A 20 5.35 57.83 40.17
CA ASP A 20 6.60 57.82 40.95
C ASP A 20 6.30 57.93 42.45
N ASP A 21 5.64 56.90 42.99
CA ASP A 21 5.17 56.85 44.38
C ASP A 21 6.06 55.95 45.28
N GLY A 22 7.18 55.45 44.74
CA GLY A 22 8.07 54.52 45.43
C GLY A 22 7.60 53.06 45.43
N HIS A 23 6.42 52.75 44.86
CA HIS A 23 5.93 51.38 44.72
C HIS A 23 6.54 50.66 43.51
N VAL A 24 7.77 50.17 43.70
CA VAL A 24 8.59 49.50 42.66
C VAL A 24 7.95 48.29 41.97
N ASP A 25 6.97 47.63 42.62
CA ASP A 25 6.29 46.46 42.05
C ASP A 25 5.39 46.82 40.87
N LYS A 26 4.64 47.93 40.98
CA LYS A 26 3.79 48.44 39.88
C LYS A 26 4.65 48.85 38.69
N LEU A 27 5.75 49.54 38.96
CA LEU A 27 6.75 49.91 37.96
C LEU A 27 7.31 48.68 37.24
N LYS A 28 7.75 47.66 38.00
CA LYS A 28 8.30 46.43 37.43
C LYS A 28 7.28 45.69 36.57
N ALA A 29 6.04 45.56 37.03
CA ALA A 29 4.96 44.93 36.26
C ALA A 29 4.66 45.70 34.97
N GLY A 30 4.55 47.03 35.05
CA GLY A 30 4.35 47.91 33.90
C GLY A 30 5.47 47.80 32.87
N LEU A 31 6.72 47.78 33.33
CA LEU A 31 7.89 47.61 32.48
C LEU A 31 7.92 46.23 31.80
N ILE A 32 7.70 45.15 32.54
CA ILE A 32 7.66 43.79 31.96
C ILE A 32 6.57 43.68 30.89
N SER A 33 5.39 44.24 31.17
CA SER A 33 4.28 44.28 30.21
C SER A 33 4.65 45.07 28.96
N ALA A 34 5.26 46.26 29.13
CA ALA A 34 5.67 47.12 28.03
C ALA A 34 6.74 46.46 27.15
N LEU A 35 7.74 45.83 27.78
CA LEU A 35 8.77 45.07 27.06
C LEU A 35 8.16 43.91 26.28
N SER A 36 7.24 43.15 26.88
CA SER A 36 6.59 42.01 26.22
C SER A 36 5.73 42.46 25.03
N LYS A 37 4.96 43.55 25.19
CA LYS A 37 4.15 44.13 24.11
C LYS A 37 5.02 44.71 23.00
N ASN A 38 6.11 45.39 23.34
CA ASN A 38 7.07 45.91 22.37
C ASN A 38 7.69 44.77 21.54
N VAL A 39 8.12 43.68 22.18
CA VAL A 39 8.66 42.50 21.48
C VAL A 39 7.61 41.92 20.52
N ASN A 40 6.37 41.75 20.95
CA ASN A 40 5.29 41.22 20.09
C ASN A 40 4.93 42.15 18.92
N ASN A 41 5.11 43.47 19.06
CA ASN A 41 4.83 44.45 18.02
C ASN A 41 5.98 44.62 17.02
N THR A 42 7.22 44.40 17.48
CA THR A 42 8.44 44.65 16.68
C THR A 42 8.97 43.40 15.99
N VAL A 43 8.68 42.21 16.54
CA VAL A 43 9.06 40.93 15.93
C VAL A 43 7.81 40.27 15.35
N PRO A 44 7.66 40.23 14.02
CA PRO A 44 6.50 39.62 13.40
C PRO A 44 6.55 38.09 13.51
N ALA A 45 5.43 37.43 13.17
CA ALA A 45 5.43 36.00 12.89
C ALA A 45 6.30 35.73 11.65
N ALA A 46 7.06 34.63 11.67
CA ALA A 46 7.88 34.28 10.50
C ALA A 46 7.00 33.87 9.31
N THR A 47 7.42 34.25 8.12
CA THR A 47 6.83 33.81 6.85
C THR A 47 7.95 33.42 5.89
N LYS A 48 7.59 32.95 4.69
CA LYS A 48 8.58 32.59 3.66
C LYS A 48 9.45 33.79 3.22
N THR A 49 8.97 35.03 3.41
CA THR A 49 9.64 36.26 2.95
C THR A 49 9.99 37.24 4.07
N VAL A 50 9.47 37.03 5.28
CA VAL A 50 9.69 37.90 6.44
C VAL A 50 10.24 37.05 7.58
N ALA A 51 11.42 37.40 8.08
CA ALA A 51 11.98 36.77 9.27
C ALA A 51 11.14 37.11 10.50
N GLY A 52 11.00 36.16 11.43
CA GLY A 52 10.14 36.33 12.62
C GLY A 52 10.21 35.15 13.58
N ILE A 53 9.25 35.08 14.49
CA ILE A 53 9.11 33.97 15.47
C ILE A 53 8.08 32.96 14.96
N THR A 54 8.35 31.67 15.19
CA THR A 54 7.46 30.55 14.83
C THR A 54 7.31 29.59 16.01
N LYS A 55 6.12 29.04 16.20
CA LYS A 55 5.85 27.97 17.16
C LYS A 55 6.34 26.63 16.61
N LEU A 56 6.85 25.77 17.49
CA LEU A 56 7.30 24.43 17.11
C LEU A 56 6.16 23.41 17.26
N SER A 57 6.03 22.51 16.29
CA SER A 57 5.09 21.39 16.31
C SER A 57 5.81 20.06 16.19
N SER A 58 5.31 19.06 16.93
CA SER A 58 5.74 17.66 16.79
C SER A 58 4.67 16.77 16.13
N ALA A 59 3.62 17.37 15.55
CA ALA A 59 2.64 16.65 14.74
C ALA A 59 3.28 16.17 13.43
N LYS A 60 2.85 15.00 12.92
CA LYS A 60 3.39 14.40 11.68
C LYS A 60 2.49 14.65 10.47
N ASN A 61 1.25 15.05 10.70
CA ASN A 61 0.19 15.23 9.70
C ASN A 61 -0.42 16.64 9.77
N SER A 62 0.36 17.62 10.22
CA SER A 62 -0.10 19.01 10.28
C SER A 62 0.08 19.69 8.92
N ASP A 63 -0.93 20.44 8.52
CA ASP A 63 -1.00 21.31 7.35
C ASP A 63 -0.77 22.80 7.69
N ASP A 64 -0.45 23.10 8.96
CA ASP A 64 -0.25 24.46 9.45
C ASP A 64 1.11 25.01 9.01
N GLU A 65 1.11 25.91 8.03
CA GLU A 65 2.32 26.57 7.53
C GLU A 65 2.89 27.64 8.49
N THR A 66 2.19 27.96 9.59
CA THR A 66 2.67 28.94 10.59
C THR A 66 3.58 28.32 11.65
N GLN A 67 3.70 26.99 11.67
CA GLN A 67 4.49 26.24 12.65
C GLN A 67 5.69 25.53 12.01
N ALA A 68 6.82 25.50 12.71
CA ALA A 68 8.00 24.78 12.25
C ALA A 68 8.00 23.35 12.81
N ALA A 69 8.34 22.39 11.96
CA ALA A 69 8.47 21.00 12.36
C ALA A 69 9.72 20.79 13.24
N THR A 70 9.58 20.02 14.33
CA THR A 70 10.73 19.59 15.13
C THR A 70 11.48 18.41 14.47
N PRO A 71 12.76 18.18 14.79
CA PRO A 71 13.48 16.98 14.33
C PRO A 71 12.77 15.66 14.68
N LYS A 72 12.00 15.65 15.78
CA LYS A 72 11.17 14.50 16.18
C LYS A 72 10.06 14.21 15.16
N ALA A 73 9.34 15.24 14.69
CA ALA A 73 8.30 15.07 13.67
C ALA A 73 8.90 14.60 12.35
N VAL A 74 9.98 15.25 11.90
CA VAL A 74 10.69 14.92 10.65
C VAL A 74 11.19 13.48 10.67
N LYS A 75 11.88 13.07 11.74
CA LYS A 75 12.37 11.69 11.88
C LYS A 75 11.22 10.69 11.85
N ALA A 76 10.14 10.96 12.57
CA ALA A 76 9.03 10.02 12.63
C ALA A 76 8.24 9.89 11.32
N ALA A 77 8.13 10.97 10.53
CA ALA A 77 7.57 10.92 9.18
C ALA A 77 8.50 10.13 8.23
N TYR A 78 9.82 10.33 8.33
CA TYR A 78 10.80 9.59 7.56
C TYR A 78 10.79 8.09 7.89
N ASP A 79 10.78 7.73 9.18
CA ASP A 79 10.69 6.34 9.62
C ASP A 79 9.42 5.66 9.10
N LEU A 80 8.28 6.37 9.09
CA LEU A 80 7.01 5.88 8.53
C LEU A 80 7.09 5.70 7.01
N ALA A 81 7.74 6.61 6.27
CA ALA A 81 7.91 6.47 4.83
C ALA A 81 8.82 5.28 4.48
N LYS A 82 9.84 5.01 5.30
CA LYS A 82 10.78 3.91 5.09
C LYS A 82 10.14 2.51 5.19
N THR A 83 9.07 2.34 5.97
CA THR A 83 8.38 1.03 6.06
C THR A 83 7.69 0.67 4.74
N VAL A 84 7.36 1.65 3.89
CA VAL A 84 6.84 1.41 2.55
C VAL A 84 8.01 1.22 1.56
N SER A 85 8.99 0.36 1.89
CA SER A 85 10.04 0.00 0.94
C SER A 85 9.43 -0.85 -0.18
N ILE A 86 9.86 -0.57 -1.42
CA ILE A 86 9.53 -1.37 -2.60
C ILE A 86 9.85 -2.86 -2.36
N ASP A 87 10.84 -3.16 -1.52
CA ASP A 87 11.18 -4.53 -1.12
C ASP A 87 10.07 -5.22 -0.33
N GLU A 88 9.39 -4.51 0.58
CA GLU A 88 8.24 -5.06 1.32
C GLU A 88 7.02 -5.23 0.41
N ILE A 89 6.82 -4.31 -0.54
CA ILE A 89 5.77 -4.40 -1.56
C ILE A 89 6.04 -5.59 -2.47
N ASN A 90 7.26 -5.74 -2.99
CA ASN A 90 7.66 -6.85 -3.85
C ASN A 90 7.56 -8.18 -3.11
N LYS A 91 7.93 -8.25 -1.82
CA LYS A 91 7.74 -9.45 -1.00
C LYS A 91 6.27 -9.79 -0.76
N LYS A 92 5.38 -8.80 -0.63
CA LYS A 92 3.93 -9.00 -0.56
C LYS A 92 3.36 -9.42 -1.93
N LEU A 93 3.89 -8.85 -3.00
CA LEU A 93 3.53 -9.18 -4.38
C LEU A 93 3.95 -10.59 -4.75
N ASP A 94 5.14 -11.05 -4.36
CA ASP A 94 5.59 -12.42 -4.54
C ASP A 94 4.71 -13.40 -3.76
N LYS A 95 4.28 -13.03 -2.55
CA LYS A 95 3.31 -13.86 -1.79
C LYS A 95 1.90 -13.86 -2.42
N ALA A 96 1.47 -12.74 -2.99
CA ALA A 96 0.15 -12.60 -3.63
C ALA A 96 0.11 -13.20 -5.05
N SER A 97 1.20 -13.13 -5.81
CA SER A 97 1.37 -13.77 -7.12
C SER A 97 1.56 -15.29 -6.97
N VAL A 98 2.21 -15.75 -5.90
CA VAL A 98 2.20 -17.17 -5.53
C VAL A 98 0.79 -17.65 -5.22
N LEU A 99 -0.10 -16.79 -4.71
CA LEU A 99 -1.51 -17.14 -4.45
C LEU A 99 -2.45 -16.97 -5.67
N GLN A 100 -2.16 -16.06 -6.61
CA GLN A 100 -2.90 -15.95 -7.88
C GLN A 100 -2.43 -16.93 -8.98
N THR A 101 -1.33 -17.65 -8.78
CA THR A 101 -0.90 -18.73 -9.69
C THR A 101 -1.27 -20.12 -9.21
N THR A 102 -1.84 -20.28 -8.00
CA THR A 102 -2.10 -21.62 -7.44
C THR A 102 -3.48 -21.84 -6.85
N GLY A 103 -4.41 -20.90 -6.99
CA GLY A 103 -5.77 -21.04 -6.47
C GLY A 103 -6.87 -21.02 -7.53
N ASN A 104 -6.95 -22.00 -8.45
CA ASN A 104 -8.20 -22.72 -8.82
C ASN A 104 -8.01 -23.75 -9.96
N ALA A 105 -7.20 -24.80 -9.76
CA ALA A 105 -7.31 -26.02 -10.58
C ALA A 105 -6.77 -27.24 -9.82
N THR A 106 -7.40 -27.61 -8.70
CA THR A 106 -6.99 -28.76 -7.90
C THR A 106 -7.13 -30.12 -8.59
N ASP A 107 -7.70 -30.23 -9.79
CA ASP A 107 -7.83 -31.50 -10.53
C ASP A 107 -7.21 -31.52 -11.94
N LYS A 108 -6.47 -30.47 -12.36
CA LYS A 108 -5.91 -30.44 -13.73
C LYS A 108 -4.55 -29.76 -13.88
N VAL A 109 -3.74 -29.74 -12.82
CA VAL A 109 -2.30 -29.41 -12.96
C VAL A 109 -1.59 -30.61 -13.59
N ILE A 110 -1.40 -30.54 -14.90
CA ILE A 110 -0.43 -31.39 -15.59
C ILE A 110 0.94 -31.12 -14.93
N SER A 111 1.57 -32.17 -14.42
CA SER A 111 2.86 -32.19 -13.73
C SER A 111 3.96 -31.36 -14.41
N GLN A 112 4.12 -30.10 -14.01
CA GLN A 112 5.30 -29.29 -14.31
C GLN A 112 6.31 -29.43 -13.19
N LYS A 113 6.97 -30.59 -13.09
CA LYS A 113 8.23 -30.68 -12.34
C LYS A 113 9.33 -30.39 -13.35
N ALA A 114 10.01 -29.24 -13.22
CA ALA A 114 11.15 -28.91 -14.05
C ALA A 114 12.21 -30.01 -13.94
N ASP A 115 12.76 -30.47 -15.07
CA ASP A 115 13.98 -31.26 -15.05
C ASP A 115 15.14 -30.38 -14.54
N ALA A 116 16.14 -30.98 -13.90
CA ALA A 116 17.27 -30.23 -13.33
C ALA A 116 18.19 -29.59 -14.39
N LYS A 117 17.79 -29.57 -15.68
CA LYS A 117 18.60 -29.11 -16.81
C LYS A 117 18.01 -27.87 -17.52
N GLY A 118 16.87 -27.35 -17.06
CA GLY A 118 16.37 -26.05 -17.49
C GLY A 118 15.76 -26.04 -18.90
N ASN A 119 15.35 -27.20 -19.41
CA ASN A 119 14.68 -27.33 -20.70
C ASN A 119 13.19 -27.58 -20.46
N ASN A 120 12.39 -26.53 -20.67
CA ASN A 120 10.95 -26.47 -20.45
C ASN A 120 10.18 -27.48 -21.33
N LYS A 121 10.16 -28.76 -20.94
CA LYS A 121 9.34 -29.79 -21.58
C LYS A 121 8.31 -30.26 -20.56
N ALA A 122 7.05 -29.85 -20.73
CA ALA A 122 5.95 -30.36 -19.93
C ALA A 122 5.91 -31.89 -20.06
N VAL A 123 6.24 -32.61 -18.99
CA VAL A 123 6.09 -34.07 -18.95
C VAL A 123 4.63 -34.35 -18.64
N VAL A 124 3.83 -34.57 -19.69
CA VAL A 124 2.46 -35.06 -19.57
C VAL A 124 2.54 -36.58 -19.46
N THR A 125 2.47 -37.11 -18.25
CA THR A 125 2.36 -38.57 -18.04
C THR A 125 0.93 -38.99 -18.37
N ILE A 126 0.70 -39.48 -19.60
CA ILE A 126 -0.56 -40.10 -19.99
C ILE A 126 -0.45 -41.59 -19.63
N PRO A 127 -1.26 -42.13 -18.69
CA PRO A 127 -1.23 -43.55 -18.41
C PRO A 127 -1.59 -44.32 -19.69
N SER A 128 -0.62 -45.08 -20.21
CA SER A 128 -0.85 -46.02 -21.30
C SER A 128 -1.28 -47.35 -20.71
N ASN A 129 -2.22 -48.04 -21.35
CA ASN A 129 -2.42 -49.46 -21.03
C ASN A 129 -1.14 -50.24 -21.43
N LYS A 130 -0.98 -51.48 -20.97
CA LYS A 130 0.23 -52.32 -21.18
C LYS A 130 0.59 -52.53 -22.68
N ASN A 131 -0.25 -52.06 -23.60
CA ASN A 131 -0.12 -52.20 -25.04
C ASN A 131 0.09 -50.83 -25.74
N GLY A 132 0.37 -49.75 -25.01
CA GLY A 132 0.83 -48.47 -25.57
C GLY A 132 -0.25 -47.58 -26.19
N THR A 133 -1.54 -47.88 -25.98
CA THR A 133 -2.64 -47.02 -26.45
C THR A 133 -3.00 -45.98 -25.38
N LEU A 134 -3.13 -44.72 -25.79
CA LEU A 134 -3.48 -43.56 -24.95
C LEU A 134 -4.93 -43.70 -24.45
N ALA A 135 -5.14 -43.78 -23.13
CA ALA A 135 -6.49 -43.90 -22.55
C ALA A 135 -7.21 -42.53 -22.55
N LEU A 136 -8.05 -42.28 -23.54
CA LEU A 136 -9.08 -41.23 -23.45
C LEU A 136 -10.31 -41.89 -22.82
N THR A 137 -10.64 -41.51 -21.59
CA THR A 137 -11.72 -42.11 -20.81
C THR A 137 -13.08 -41.69 -21.38
N SER A 138 -13.54 -42.40 -22.40
CA SER A 138 -14.96 -42.63 -22.67
C SER A 138 -15.06 -43.96 -23.41
N ASP A 139 -15.23 -45.02 -22.61
CA ASP A 139 -15.73 -46.35 -22.95
C ASP A 139 -14.96 -47.17 -23.99
N VAL A 140 -13.84 -47.75 -23.56
CA VAL A 140 -13.11 -48.82 -24.26
C VAL A 140 -14.01 -50.01 -24.65
N GLU A 141 -15.12 -50.22 -23.92
CA GLU A 141 -16.08 -51.31 -24.16
C GLU A 141 -16.94 -51.12 -25.43
N ALA A 142 -17.11 -49.89 -25.93
CA ALA A 142 -17.91 -49.63 -27.13
C ALA A 142 -17.21 -50.06 -28.45
N ILE A 143 -15.89 -50.23 -28.45
CA ILE A 143 -15.11 -50.54 -29.65
C ILE A 143 -15.07 -52.05 -29.93
N ASN A 144 -15.15 -52.88 -28.88
CA ASN A 144 -14.93 -54.32 -28.97
C ASN A 144 -16.20 -55.18 -29.06
N ASN A 145 -17.39 -54.59 -29.17
CA ASN A 145 -18.64 -55.36 -29.22
C ASN A 145 -19.42 -55.21 -30.53
N TYR A 146 -18.75 -55.45 -31.67
CA TYR A 146 -19.46 -56.01 -32.83
C TYR A 146 -19.39 -57.54 -32.70
N PRO A 147 -20.49 -58.24 -32.40
CA PRO A 147 -20.45 -59.69 -32.35
C PRO A 147 -20.06 -60.23 -33.73
N VAL A 148 -18.92 -60.92 -33.80
CA VAL A 148 -18.49 -61.66 -34.98
C VAL A 148 -19.55 -62.74 -35.28
N GLY A 149 -20.46 -62.42 -36.19
CA GLY A 149 -21.60 -63.29 -36.53
C GLY A 149 -22.97 -62.62 -36.60
N ALA A 150 -23.09 -61.30 -36.44
CA ALA A 150 -24.35 -60.61 -36.75
C ALA A 150 -24.73 -60.86 -38.24
N PRO A 151 -25.91 -61.44 -38.54
CA PRO A 151 -26.29 -61.77 -39.90
C PRO A 151 -26.46 -60.50 -40.74
N LEU A 152 -25.87 -60.51 -41.95
CA LEU A 152 -26.10 -59.48 -42.96
C LEU A 152 -27.60 -59.46 -43.32
N PHE A 153 -28.19 -58.27 -43.25
CA PHE A 153 -29.60 -57.91 -43.29
C PHE A 153 -30.57 -58.81 -44.11
N PRO A 154 -31.82 -59.01 -43.62
CA PRO A 154 -32.84 -59.71 -44.39
C PRO A 154 -33.54 -58.76 -45.37
N GLY A 155 -33.62 -59.13 -46.65
CA GLY A 155 -34.69 -58.66 -47.55
C GLY A 155 -34.27 -58.08 -48.90
N HIS A 156 -33.80 -58.92 -49.83
CA HIS A 156 -34.13 -58.76 -51.26
C HIS A 156 -34.48 -60.12 -51.87
N THR A 157 -35.56 -60.14 -52.64
CA THR A 157 -36.34 -61.30 -53.06
C THR A 157 -35.82 -61.97 -54.33
N LYS A 158 -36.22 -63.26 -54.47
CA LYS A 158 -36.34 -64.10 -55.69
C LYS A 158 -35.14 -64.94 -56.13
N LEU A 159 -35.21 -66.24 -55.81
CA LEU A 159 -34.71 -67.30 -56.71
C LEU A 159 -35.93 -67.98 -57.34
N HIS A 160 -36.11 -67.78 -58.64
CA HIS A 160 -36.99 -68.61 -59.46
C HIS A 160 -36.48 -70.05 -59.39
N ARG A 161 -37.37 -70.98 -59.00
CA ARG A 161 -37.17 -72.42 -59.22
C ARG A 161 -37.14 -72.67 -60.73
N GLN A 162 -36.06 -73.24 -61.23
CA GLN A 162 -36.11 -74.09 -62.41
C GLN A 162 -35.73 -75.50 -61.97
N ALA A 163 -36.73 -76.38 -62.05
CA ALA A 163 -36.54 -77.81 -62.06
C ALA A 163 -36.50 -78.25 -63.53
N ILE A 164 -35.52 -79.11 -63.82
CA ILE A 164 -35.28 -79.88 -65.05
C ILE A 164 -34.77 -79.07 -66.23
#